data_AF-A0A961S532-F1
#
_entry.id   AF-A0A961S532-F1
#
_cell.length_a   1.000
_cell.length_b   1.000
_cell.length_c   1.000
_cell.angle_alpha   90.00
_cell.angle_beta   90.00
_cell.angle_gamma   90.00
#
_symmetry.space_group_name_H-M   'P 1'
#
loop_
_entity.id
_entity.type
_entity.pdbx_description
1 polymer ?
#
loop_
_entity_poly.entity_id
_entity_poly.type
_entity_poly.pdbx_seq_one_letter_code
_entity_poly.pdbx_strand_id
1 'polypeptide(L)'
;MSLRFALLLLATTAATPVLAADIQANSKIDAVTVFPSGAEVTRMAEVQIAAGEHTLIFDSLPGDLMPETIRVEGDGTGQIEIGSVDARIAYVSSTDIDAKRRVIETEIQRLYDERSTLDQTITDAEYQKTLMQQLAANAFGKPPKEGEAKSFGADDLGQLLDLVGGR
;
A
#
# COMPACT_ATOMS: atom_id res chain seq x y z
N MET A 1 -79.63 35.57 -0.08
CA MET A 1 -79.86 34.12 -0.22
C MET A 1 -78.50 33.47 -0.45
N SER A 2 -78.01 32.69 0.53
CA SER A 2 -76.85 31.75 0.54
C SER A 2 -75.51 32.21 -0.09
N LEU A 3 -74.44 32.56 0.63
CA LEU A 3 -73.69 31.81 1.66
C LEU A 3 -73.44 30.34 1.30
N ARG A 4 -72.66 30.02 0.25
CA ARG A 4 -71.90 28.75 0.08
C ARG A 4 -70.74 28.98 -0.90
N PHE A 5 -69.60 28.33 -0.67
CA PHE A 5 -68.36 28.30 -1.48
C PHE A 5 -67.22 29.27 -1.12
N ALA A 6 -67.14 29.68 0.15
CA ALA A 6 -65.88 30.06 0.78
C ALA A 6 -65.07 28.83 1.28
N LEU A 7 -65.12 27.69 0.58
CA LEU A 7 -64.53 26.44 1.08
C LEU A 7 -63.98 25.56 -0.06
N LEU A 8 -62.87 25.97 -0.66
CA LEU A 8 -61.96 25.06 -1.37
C LEU A 8 -60.53 25.60 -1.30
N LEU A 9 -60.18 26.01 -0.07
CA LEU A 9 -58.83 26.27 0.39
C LEU A 9 -58.50 25.16 1.39
N LEU A 10 -58.22 23.94 0.94
CA LEU A 10 -57.49 22.96 1.75
C LEU A 10 -57.07 21.74 0.93
N ALA A 11 -55.82 21.33 1.17
CA ALA A 11 -55.22 20.05 0.82
C ALA A 11 -54.80 19.88 -0.66
N THR A 12 -53.53 20.20 -0.95
CA THR A 12 -52.44 19.21 -0.90
C THR A 12 -51.12 19.88 -1.24
N THR A 13 -50.56 20.63 -0.29
CA THR A 13 -49.10 20.82 -0.26
C THR A 13 -48.55 19.48 0.21
N ALA A 14 -48.12 18.63 -0.72
CA ALA A 14 -47.35 17.45 -0.37
C ALA A 14 -46.03 17.94 0.21
N ALA A 15 -45.97 18.08 1.54
CA ALA A 15 -44.73 18.23 2.26
C ALA A 15 -43.97 16.91 2.10
N THR A 16 -43.15 16.82 1.04
CA THR A 16 -42.13 15.78 0.97
C THR A 16 -41.21 16.03 2.16
N PRO A 17 -41.02 15.06 3.07
CA PRO A 17 -40.02 15.21 4.11
C PRO A 17 -38.67 15.35 3.39
N VAL A 18 -38.08 16.55 3.44
CA VAL A 18 -36.64 16.73 3.28
C VAL A 18 -36.05 16.03 4.49
N LEU A 19 -35.77 14.74 4.33
CA LEU A 19 -34.90 14.05 5.25
C LEU A 19 -33.51 14.61 4.98
N ALA A 20 -32.86 15.09 6.04
CA ALA A 20 -31.43 15.36 6.04
C ALA A 20 -30.74 14.05 5.61
N ALA A 21 -30.37 14.00 4.33
CA ALA A 21 -29.81 12.81 3.72
C ALA A 21 -28.32 12.81 3.99
N ASP A 22 -27.84 11.73 4.62
CA ASP A 22 -26.42 11.40 4.67
C ASP A 22 -25.98 10.98 3.27
N ILE A 23 -25.16 11.81 2.61
CA ILE A 23 -24.65 11.54 1.28
C ILE A 23 -23.21 11.06 1.41
N GLN A 24 -23.00 9.80 1.05
CA GLN A 24 -21.67 9.21 0.93
C GLN A 24 -20.92 9.88 -0.23
N ALA A 25 -19.79 10.52 0.08
CA ALA A 25 -18.99 11.29 -0.86
C ALA A 25 -17.60 10.68 -0.98
N ASN A 26 -17.27 10.20 -2.18
CA ASN A 26 -15.96 9.62 -2.47
C ASN A 26 -15.00 10.73 -2.92
N SER A 27 -14.01 11.04 -2.08
CA SER A 27 -12.93 11.97 -2.42
C SER A 27 -11.69 11.24 -2.94
N LYS A 28 -10.98 11.88 -3.86
CA LYS A 28 -9.71 11.39 -4.40
C LYS A 28 -8.59 12.34 -3.99
N ILE A 29 -7.38 11.81 -3.84
CA ILE A 29 -6.19 12.63 -3.61
C ILE A 29 -5.87 13.36 -4.91
N ASP A 30 -5.86 14.69 -4.85
CA ASP A 30 -5.52 15.56 -5.97
C ASP A 30 -4.04 15.97 -5.90
N ALA A 31 -3.60 16.41 -4.72
CA ALA A 31 -2.22 16.83 -4.48
C ALA A 31 -1.71 16.41 -3.09
N VAL A 32 -0.40 16.23 -2.99
CA VAL A 32 0.30 15.98 -1.71
C VAL A 32 1.55 16.85 -1.66
N THR A 33 1.66 17.66 -0.62
CA THR A 33 2.85 18.47 -0.33
C THR A 33 3.55 17.89 0.90
N VAL A 34 4.79 17.44 0.73
CA VAL A 34 5.55 16.77 1.81
C VAL A 34 6.47 17.76 2.50
N PHE A 35 6.44 17.75 3.84
CA PHE A 35 7.28 18.52 4.74
C PHE A 35 8.11 17.58 5.63
N PRO A 36 9.19 18.06 6.28
CA PRO A 36 9.99 17.24 7.19
C PRO A 36 9.19 16.63 8.36
N SER A 37 8.12 17.30 8.79
CA SER A 37 7.30 16.90 9.94
C SER A 37 5.94 16.30 9.58
N GLY A 38 5.67 16.03 8.30
CA GLY A 38 4.38 15.49 7.86
C GLY A 38 4.08 15.82 6.40
N ALA A 39 2.86 15.54 5.97
CA ALA A 39 2.40 15.88 4.63
C ALA A 39 1.04 16.56 4.70
N GLU A 40 0.85 17.57 3.86
CA GLU A 40 -0.45 18.14 3.57
C GLU A 40 -1.05 17.40 2.38
N VAL A 41 -2.30 16.94 2.53
CA VAL A 41 -3.01 16.15 1.52
C VAL A 41 -4.26 16.89 1.11
N THR A 42 -4.33 17.30 -0.16
CA THR A 42 -5.51 17.92 -0.75
C THR A 42 -6.33 16.85 -1.46
N ARG A 43 -7.61 16.75 -1.09
CA ARG A 43 -8.56 15.81 -1.70
C ARG A 43 -9.71 16.57 -2.32
N MET A 44 -10.19 16.08 -3.47
CA MET A 44 -11.34 16.64 -4.18
C MET A 44 -12.45 15.62 -4.32
N ALA A 45 -13.69 16.08 -4.23
CA ALA A 45 -14.89 15.30 -4.47
C ALA A 45 -15.92 16.16 -5.21
N GLU A 46 -16.58 15.58 -6.21
CA GLU A 46 -17.72 16.19 -6.89
C GLU A 46 -18.99 15.46 -6.45
N VAL A 47 -19.96 16.20 -5.93
CA VAL A 47 -21.21 15.64 -5.41
C VAL A 47 -22.37 16.48 -5.93
N GLN A 48 -23.40 15.82 -6.44
CA GLN A 48 -24.66 16.47 -6.81
C GLN A 48 -25.58 16.47 -5.59
N ILE A 49 -25.93 17.66 -5.12
CA ILE A 49 -26.73 17.87 -3.90
C ILE A 49 -27.92 18.75 -4.27
N ALA A 50 -29.11 18.40 -3.77
CA ALA A 50 -30.30 19.23 -3.93
C ALA A 50 -30.24 20.45 -2.99
N ALA A 51 -31.15 21.41 -3.19
CA ALA A 51 -31.29 22.52 -2.24
C ALA A 51 -31.81 22.01 -0.90
N GLY A 52 -31.12 22.34 0.19
CA GLY A 52 -31.47 21.91 1.55
C GLY A 52 -30.24 21.69 2.43
N GLU A 53 -30.48 21.18 3.63
CA GLU A 53 -29.43 20.79 4.56
C GLU A 53 -29.05 19.31 4.33
N HIS A 54 -27.77 19.05 4.18
CA HIS A 54 -27.23 17.73 3.86
C HIS A 54 -25.94 17.47 4.63
N THR A 55 -25.74 16.22 5.05
CA THR A 55 -24.49 15.78 5.68
C THR A 55 -23.69 14.96 4.68
N LEU A 56 -22.47 15.41 4.38
CA LEU A 56 -21.55 14.67 3.51
C LEU A 56 -20.64 13.77 4.36
N ILE A 57 -20.61 12.49 4.02
CA ILE A 57 -19.77 11.51 4.70
C ILE A 57 -18.60 11.14 3.79
N PHE A 58 -17.41 11.54 4.19
CA PHE A 58 -16.16 11.13 3.57
C PHE A 58 -15.54 9.98 4.37
N ASP A 59 -15.41 8.82 3.74
CA ASP A 59 -14.70 7.68 4.34
C ASP A 59 -13.26 7.56 3.81
N SER A 60 -12.53 6.57 4.33
CA SER A 60 -11.20 6.20 3.80
C SER A 60 -10.21 7.37 3.79
N LEU A 61 -10.29 8.22 4.82
CA LEU A 61 -9.31 9.29 5.08
C LEU A 61 -8.03 8.68 5.69
N PRO A 62 -6.87 9.35 5.54
CA PRO A 62 -5.62 8.87 6.13
C PRO A 62 -5.77 8.63 7.64
N GLY A 63 -5.26 7.49 8.14
CA GLY A 63 -5.43 7.09 9.54
C GLY A 63 -4.73 7.97 10.57
N ASP A 64 -3.63 8.61 10.16
CA ASP A 64 -2.85 9.54 11.00
C ASP A 64 -3.32 11.01 10.87
N LEU A 65 -4.52 11.22 10.32
CA LEU A 65 -5.09 12.55 10.17
C LEU A 65 -5.45 13.15 11.54
N MET A 66 -5.06 14.41 11.74
CA MET A 66 -5.35 15.17 12.95
C MET A 66 -6.66 15.96 12.75
N PRO A 67 -7.75 15.67 13.49
CA PRO A 67 -9.06 16.32 13.31
C PRO A 67 -9.01 17.86 13.28
N GLU A 68 -8.14 18.44 14.10
CA GLU A 68 -7.97 19.88 14.27
C GLU A 68 -7.29 20.58 13.08
N THR A 69 -6.68 19.83 12.16
CA THR A 69 -6.02 20.39 10.96
C THR A 69 -6.89 20.32 9.71
N ILE A 70 -8.09 19.74 9.81
CA ILE A 70 -9.00 19.63 8.67
C ILE A 70 -9.50 21.01 8.27
N ARG A 71 -9.36 21.31 6.99
CA ARG A 71 -10.00 22.44 6.33
C ARG A 71 -10.87 21.93 5.20
N VAL A 72 -12.08 22.45 5.13
CA VAL A 72 -13.04 22.11 4.08
C VAL A 72 -13.42 23.39 3.35
N GLU A 73 -13.35 23.33 2.03
CA GLU A 73 -13.80 24.39 1.14
C GLU A 73 -14.70 23.73 0.08
N GLY A 74 -15.71 24.46 -0.36
CA GLY A 74 -16.67 23.97 -1.35
C GLY A 74 -17.04 25.08 -2.32
N ASP A 75 -17.09 24.73 -3.60
CA ASP A 75 -17.56 25.59 -4.68
C ASP A 75 -18.68 24.87 -5.44
N GLY A 76 -19.64 25.64 -5.96
CA GLY A 76 -20.74 25.07 -6.72
C GLY A 76 -21.67 26.13 -7.33
N THR A 77 -22.71 25.66 -8.02
CA THR A 77 -23.62 26.52 -8.78
C THR A 77 -24.55 27.38 -7.92
N GLY A 78 -24.70 27.06 -6.64
CA GLY A 78 -25.54 27.76 -5.68
C GLY A 78 -24.73 28.36 -4.53
N GLN A 79 -25.39 29.10 -3.63
CA GLN A 79 -24.75 29.49 -2.37
C GLN A 79 -24.53 28.25 -1.50
N ILE A 80 -23.30 28.08 -1.00
CA ILE A 80 -22.90 26.98 -0.14
C ILE A 80 -22.53 27.57 1.23
N GLU A 81 -23.08 26.98 2.29
CA GLU A 81 -22.71 27.26 3.67
C GLU A 81 -22.31 25.95 4.34
N ILE A 82 -21.14 25.94 4.99
CA ILE A 82 -20.65 24.78 5.74
C ILE A 82 -21.05 24.97 7.20
N GLY A 83 -22.02 24.20 7.67
CA GLY A 83 -22.54 24.30 9.04
C GLY A 83 -21.57 23.75 10.08
N SER A 84 -21.13 22.49 9.93
CA SER A 84 -20.15 21.85 10.80
C SER A 84 -19.19 20.95 10.03
N VAL A 85 -18.04 20.67 10.66
CA VAL A 85 -17.09 19.66 10.21
C VAL A 85 -16.76 18.79 11.40
N ASP A 86 -17.15 17.52 11.32
CA ASP A 86 -16.96 16.54 12.37
C ASP A 86 -16.08 15.40 11.85
N ALA A 87 -15.03 15.07 12.60
CA ALA A 87 -14.13 13.96 12.28
C ALA A 87 -14.21 12.89 13.38
N ARG A 88 -14.37 11.64 12.97
CA ARG A 88 -14.43 10.49 13.87
C ARG A 88 -13.56 9.36 13.34
N ILE A 89 -12.83 8.71 14.25
CA ILE A 89 -12.12 7.49 13.93
C ILE A 89 -13.12 6.34 13.96
N ALA A 90 -13.43 5.78 12.79
CA ALA A 90 -14.25 4.59 12.68
C ALA A 90 -13.37 3.35 12.85
N TYR A 91 -13.54 2.65 13.97
CA TYR A 91 -12.90 1.34 14.17
C TYR A 91 -13.66 0.30 13.36
N VAL A 92 -13.04 -0.19 12.30
CA VAL A 92 -13.58 -1.31 11.50
C VAL A 92 -13.45 -2.59 12.32
N SER A 93 -14.50 -3.41 12.37
CA SER A 93 -14.49 -4.70 13.07
C SER A 93 -13.27 -5.53 12.65
N SER A 94 -12.49 -5.98 13.63
CA SER A 94 -11.19 -6.63 13.41
C SER A 94 -11.26 -7.90 12.57
N THR A 95 -12.40 -8.58 12.53
CA THR A 95 -12.50 -9.92 11.93
C THR A 95 -12.17 -9.96 10.43
N ASP A 96 -12.66 -9.00 9.64
CA ASP A 96 -12.43 -8.99 8.19
C ASP A 96 -11.04 -8.47 7.82
N ILE A 97 -10.49 -7.55 8.63
CA ILE A 97 -9.12 -7.04 8.47
C ILE A 97 -8.12 -8.14 8.84
N ASP A 98 -8.37 -8.89 9.91
CA ASP A 98 -7.49 -9.96 10.38
C ASP A 98 -7.37 -11.06 9.32
N ALA A 99 -8.47 -11.40 8.62
CA ALA A 99 -8.43 -12.40 7.54
C ALA A 99 -7.57 -11.93 6.36
N LYS A 100 -7.79 -10.70 5.86
CA LYS A 100 -7.00 -10.14 4.76
C LYS A 100 -5.52 -9.95 5.13
N ARG A 101 -5.26 -9.47 6.36
CA ARG A 101 -3.90 -9.31 6.90
C ARG A 101 -3.16 -10.65 6.95
N ARG A 102 -3.79 -11.70 7.49
CA ARG A 102 -3.17 -13.05 7.54
C ARG A 102 -2.82 -13.59 6.17
N VAL A 103 -3.67 -13.38 5.17
CA VAL A 103 -3.39 -13.80 3.78
C VAL A 103 -2.15 -13.08 3.24
N ILE A 104 -2.07 -11.77 3.42
CA ILE A 104 -0.92 -10.96 2.98
C ILE A 104 0.36 -11.37 3.73
N GLU A 105 0.30 -11.56 5.05
CA GLU A 105 1.43 -12.00 5.87
C GLU A 105 1.93 -13.39 5.46
N THR A 106 1.01 -14.30 5.13
CA THR A 106 1.36 -15.63 4.62
C THR A 106 2.09 -15.53 3.28
N GLU A 107 1.61 -14.67 2.38
CA GLU A 107 2.26 -14.47 1.08
C GLU A 107 3.62 -13.80 1.22
N ILE A 108 3.76 -12.83 2.12
CA ILE A 108 5.05 -12.21 2.46
C ILE A 108 6.04 -13.27 2.96
N GLN A 109 5.60 -14.14 3.88
CA GLN A 109 6.45 -15.20 4.42
C GLN A 109 6.89 -16.17 3.30
N ARG A 110 5.94 -16.59 2.45
CA ARG A 110 6.23 -17.45 1.29
C ARG A 110 7.30 -16.83 0.38
N LEU A 111 7.18 -15.53 0.09
CA LEU A 111 8.14 -14.80 -0.74
C LEU A 111 9.52 -14.69 -0.07
N TYR A 112 9.59 -14.52 1.26
CA TYR A 112 10.85 -14.55 1.99
C TYR A 112 11.53 -15.92 1.93
N ASP A 113 10.77 -17.00 2.11
CA ASP A 113 11.29 -18.36 2.04
C ASP A 113 11.80 -18.69 0.62
N GLU A 114 11.07 -18.24 -0.41
CA GLU A 114 11.48 -18.37 -1.82
C GLU A 114 12.79 -17.61 -2.10
N ARG A 115 12.88 -16.36 -1.64
CA ARG A 115 14.11 -15.57 -1.74
C ARG A 115 15.28 -16.23 -1.04
N SER A 116 15.08 -16.72 0.18
CA SER A 116 16.15 -17.41 0.94
C SER A 116 16.67 -18.65 0.21
N THR A 117 15.78 -19.40 -0.46
CA THR A 117 16.16 -20.59 -1.24
C THR A 117 16.99 -20.21 -2.47
N LEU A 118 16.59 -19.13 -3.16
CA LEU A 118 17.33 -18.60 -4.30
C LEU A 118 18.71 -18.07 -3.88
N ASP A 119 18.79 -17.33 -2.78
CA ASP A 119 20.04 -16.78 -2.25
C ASP A 119 21.03 -17.90 -1.86
N GLN A 120 20.53 -19.01 -1.29
CA GLN A 120 21.37 -20.19 -1.02
C GLN A 120 21.91 -20.79 -2.32
N THR A 121 21.06 -20.92 -3.35
CA THR A 121 21.46 -21.46 -4.66
C THR A 121 22.54 -20.59 -5.32
N ILE A 122 22.41 -19.27 -5.23
CA ILE A 122 23.40 -18.31 -5.74
C ILE A 122 24.72 -18.49 -4.98
N THR A 123 24.66 -18.55 -3.65
CA THR A 123 25.85 -18.71 -2.80
C THR A 123 26.61 -20.00 -3.13
N ASP A 124 25.89 -21.12 -3.30
CA ASP A 124 26.49 -22.41 -3.66
C ASP A 124 27.16 -22.35 -5.04
N ALA A 125 26.51 -21.72 -6.03
CA ALA A 125 27.06 -21.54 -7.37
C ALA A 125 28.29 -20.62 -7.39
N GLU A 126 28.29 -19.55 -6.59
CA GLU A 126 29.44 -18.65 -6.43
C GLU A 126 30.63 -19.35 -5.77
N TYR A 127 30.37 -20.21 -4.78
CA TYR A 127 31.39 -21.03 -4.15
C TYR A 127 32.03 -21.98 -5.17
N GLN A 128 31.21 -22.70 -5.96
CA GLN A 128 31.70 -23.58 -7.03
C GLN A 128 32.54 -22.82 -8.06
N LYS A 129 32.06 -21.65 -8.51
CA LYS A 129 32.79 -20.80 -9.46
C LYS A 129 34.15 -20.38 -8.90
N THR A 130 34.19 -19.91 -7.65
CA THR A 130 35.41 -19.45 -6.99
C THR A 130 36.41 -20.61 -6.86
N LEU A 131 35.94 -21.79 -6.47
CA LEU A 131 36.77 -23.00 -6.39
C LEU A 131 37.39 -23.35 -7.75
N MET A 132 36.59 -23.35 -8.83
CA MET A 132 37.10 -23.62 -10.18
C MET A 132 38.13 -22.58 -10.64
N GLN A 133 37.92 -21.30 -10.29
CA GLN A 133 38.88 -20.23 -10.60
C GLN A 133 40.20 -20.41 -9.85
N GLN A 134 40.16 -20.80 -8.57
CA GLN A 134 41.37 -21.09 -7.78
C GLN A 134 42.12 -22.32 -8.32
N LEU A 135 41.39 -23.39 -8.68
CA LEU A 135 41.98 -24.57 -9.32
C LEU A 135 42.67 -24.22 -10.63
N ALA A 136 42.01 -23.46 -11.50
CA ALA A 136 42.61 -23.02 -12.76
C ALA A 136 43.85 -22.15 -12.54
N ALA A 137 43.79 -21.19 -11.61
CA ALA A 137 44.94 -20.33 -11.29
C ALA A 137 46.15 -21.14 -10.78
N ASN A 138 45.92 -22.14 -9.93
CA ASN A 138 46.98 -22.99 -9.37
C ASN A 138 47.52 -24.00 -10.38
N ALA A 139 46.65 -24.63 -11.18
CA ALA A 139 47.05 -25.60 -12.20
C ALA A 139 47.88 -24.94 -13.33
N PHE A 140 47.48 -23.74 -13.77
CA PHE A 140 48.06 -23.07 -14.94
C PHE A 140 49.00 -21.90 -14.61
N GLY A 141 49.22 -21.57 -13.33
CA GLY A 141 50.02 -20.42 -12.89
C GLY A 141 51.53 -20.48 -13.17
N LYS A 142 52.07 -21.61 -13.63
CA LYS A 142 53.45 -21.72 -14.15
C LYS A 142 53.44 -22.50 -15.46
N PRO A 143 53.89 -21.91 -16.59
CA PRO A 143 54.13 -22.69 -17.80
C PRO A 143 55.20 -23.75 -17.48
N PRO A 144 55.01 -25.01 -17.91
CA PRO A 144 56.03 -26.04 -17.76
C PRO A 144 57.26 -25.61 -18.55
N LYS A 145 58.45 -25.80 -17.98
CA LYS A 145 59.69 -25.71 -18.76
C LYS A 145 59.63 -26.79 -19.84
N GLU A 146 60.02 -26.40 -21.05
CA GLU A 146 59.94 -27.20 -22.27
C GLU A 146 60.50 -28.63 -22.02
N GLY A 147 59.64 -29.65 -22.08
CA GLY A 147 60.00 -31.06 -21.93
C GLY A 147 59.41 -31.82 -20.72
N GLU A 148 58.74 -31.16 -19.77
CA GLU A 148 58.21 -31.83 -18.57
C GLU A 148 56.67 -31.88 -18.57
N ALA A 149 56.12 -33.10 -18.70
CA ALA A 149 54.68 -33.32 -18.57
C ALA A 149 54.29 -33.21 -17.08
N LYS A 150 53.57 -32.14 -16.72
CA LYS A 150 53.02 -31.94 -15.38
C LYS A 150 51.95 -33.01 -15.12
N SER A 151 52.30 -34.09 -14.41
CA SER A 151 51.33 -35.06 -13.90
C SER A 151 50.75 -34.55 -12.59
N PHE A 152 49.42 -34.46 -12.49
CA PHE A 152 48.74 -34.25 -11.22
C PHE A 152 48.99 -35.46 -10.31
N GLY A 153 49.76 -35.26 -9.24
CA GLY A 153 50.05 -36.30 -8.26
C GLY A 153 48.93 -36.42 -7.21
N ALA A 154 48.82 -37.58 -6.57
CA ALA A 154 47.86 -37.81 -5.49
C ALA A 154 48.05 -36.82 -4.31
N ASP A 155 49.26 -36.29 -4.14
CA ASP A 155 49.59 -35.30 -3.10
C ASP A 155 48.98 -33.92 -3.37
N ASP A 156 48.90 -33.49 -4.64
CA ASP A 156 48.23 -32.23 -5.02
C ASP A 156 46.72 -32.33 -4.82
N LEU A 157 46.13 -33.51 -5.08
CA LEU A 157 44.72 -33.77 -4.79
C LEU A 157 44.44 -33.86 -3.29
N GLY A 158 45.40 -34.35 -2.49
CA GLY A 158 45.34 -34.35 -1.03
C GLY A 158 45.31 -32.94 -0.45
N GLN A 159 46.17 -32.04 -0.91
CA GLN A 159 46.18 -30.64 -0.47
C GLN A 159 44.88 -29.89 -0.84
N LEU A 160 44.26 -30.26 -1.97
CA LEU A 160 42.97 -29.69 -2.40
C LEU A 160 41.78 -30.21 -1.58
N LEU A 161 41.80 -31.49 -1.16
CA LEU A 161 40.76 -32.03 -0.28
C LEU A 161 40.87 -31.49 1.15
N ASP A 162 42.08 -31.27 1.66
CA ASP A 162 42.33 -30.75 3.01
C ASP A 162 41.84 -29.29 3.16
N LEU A 163 41.90 -28.51 2.07
CA LEU A 163 41.32 -27.17 2.00
C LEU A 163 39.77 -27.16 2.04
N VAL A 164 39.13 -28.27 1.64
CA VAL A 164 37.67 -28.47 1.67
C VAL A 164 37.20 -29.09 3.00
N GLY A 165 38.00 -29.96 3.62
CA GLY A 165 37.64 -30.67 4.86
C GLY A 165 37.88 -29.89 6.15
N GLY A 166 38.50 -28.71 6.09
CA GLY A 166 38.94 -27.93 7.25
C GLY A 166 37.91 -26.97 7.87
N ARG A 167 36.60 -27.14 7.65
CA ARG A 167 35.56 -26.31 8.30
C ARG A 167 34.44 -27.15 8.91
#